data_AF-A0A4Q9HKH6-F1
#
_entry.id   AF-A0A4Q9HKH6-F1
#
_cell.length_a   1.000
_cell.length_b   1.000
_cell.length_c   1.000
_cell.angle_alpha   90.00
_cell.angle_beta   90.00
_cell.angle_gamma   90.00
#
_symmetry.space_group_name_H-M   'P 1'
#
loop_
_entity.id
_entity.type
_entity.pdbx_description
1 polymer ?
#
loop_
_entity_poly.entity_id
_entity_poly.type
_entity_poly.pdbx_seq_one_letter_code
_entity_poly.pdbx_strand_id
1 'polypeptide(L)'
;MTAEWQRAVAEAREATGFAGRDIPRAVEAIGAALRLDHRAAFYAELGTLADSGSFEAFLNHWWTQALADSAADAQDRETAIDFADVAVSLYARAAGGPKSTQGQIDAIVMGTAVS
;
A
#
# COMPACT_ATOMS: atom_id res chain seq x y z
N MET A 1 -4.90 13.91 1.57
CA MET A 1 -4.03 13.09 0.70
C MET A 1 -2.79 13.89 0.41
N THR A 2 -1.59 13.33 0.58
CA THR A 2 -0.34 14.12 0.42
C THR A 2 0.05 14.23 -1.05
N ALA A 3 0.84 15.26 -1.38
CA ALA A 3 1.30 15.50 -2.76
C ALA A 3 2.19 14.35 -3.26
N GLU A 4 2.98 13.74 -2.37
CA GLU A 4 3.85 12.59 -2.67
C GLU A 4 3.05 11.37 -3.08
N TRP A 5 1.92 11.09 -2.40
CA TRP A 5 1.05 9.99 -2.76
C TRP A 5 0.41 10.19 -4.14
N GLN A 6 -0.12 11.40 -4.39
CA GLN A 6 -0.73 11.72 -5.69
C GLN A 6 0.26 11.55 -6.84
N ARG A 7 1.49 12.01 -6.64
CA ARG A 7 2.58 11.86 -7.60
C ARG A 7 2.94 10.39 -7.81
N ALA A 8 3.09 9.61 -6.74
CA ALA A 8 3.42 8.19 -6.83
C ALA A 8 2.34 7.40 -7.60
N VAL A 9 1.07 7.69 -7.36
CA VAL A 9 -0.05 7.08 -8.10
C VAL A 9 -0.02 7.46 -9.58
N ALA A 10 0.24 8.72 -9.92
CA ALA A 10 0.32 9.15 -11.31
C ALA A 10 1.49 8.46 -12.05
N GLU A 11 2.69 8.46 -11.46
CA GLU A 11 3.86 7.79 -12.01
C GLU A 11 3.63 6.27 -12.16
N ALA A 12 2.96 5.63 -11.19
CA ALA A 12 2.63 4.21 -11.26
C ALA A 12 1.63 3.90 -12.38
N ARG A 13 0.63 4.76 -12.62
CA ARG A 13 -0.31 4.61 -13.75
C ARG A 13 0.41 4.70 -15.08
N GLU A 14 1.32 5.65 -15.22
CA GLU A 14 2.13 5.80 -16.44
C GLU A 14 3.03 4.58 -16.68
N ALA A 15 3.67 4.05 -15.63
CA ALA A 15 4.57 2.91 -15.73
C ALA A 15 3.86 1.57 -16.03
N THR A 16 2.66 1.37 -15.51
CA THR A 16 1.93 0.09 -15.61
C THR A 16 0.83 0.09 -16.68
N GLY A 17 0.43 1.27 -17.18
CA GLY A 17 -0.72 1.40 -18.08
C GLY A 17 -2.07 1.16 -17.37
N PHE A 18 -2.11 1.16 -16.04
CA PHE A 18 -3.32 0.83 -15.28
C PHE A 18 -4.45 1.85 -15.50
N ALA A 19 -5.50 1.38 -16.17
CA ALA A 19 -6.72 2.13 -16.48
C ALA A 19 -7.92 1.77 -15.59
N GLY A 20 -7.69 0.97 -14.53
CA GLY A 20 -8.75 0.56 -13.62
C GLY A 20 -9.26 1.69 -12.72
N ARG A 21 -10.30 1.36 -11.95
CA ARG A 21 -11.03 2.29 -11.07
C ARG A 21 -10.08 3.06 -10.16
N ASP A 22 -10.32 4.35 -10.01
CA ASP A 22 -9.64 5.15 -9.01
C ASP A 22 -10.29 4.99 -7.63
N ILE A 23 -9.55 4.41 -6.69
CA ILE A 23 -9.99 4.21 -5.30
C ILE A 23 -9.15 5.16 -4.44
N PRO A 24 -9.75 6.17 -3.79
CA PRO A 24 -9.02 7.00 -2.85
C PRO A 24 -8.39 6.16 -1.73
N ARG A 25 -7.14 6.46 -1.37
CA ARG A 25 -6.45 5.85 -0.22
C ARG A 25 -6.97 6.45 1.09
N ALA A 26 -8.21 6.11 1.42
CA ALA A 26 -8.95 6.56 2.61
C ALA A 26 -9.82 5.42 3.14
N VAL A 27 -9.96 5.32 4.48
CA VAL A 27 -10.65 4.21 5.16
C VAL A 27 -12.04 3.94 4.59
N GLU A 28 -12.86 4.98 4.41
CA GLU A 28 -14.22 4.84 3.89
C GLU A 28 -14.25 4.35 2.44
N ALA A 29 -13.39 4.91 1.58
CA ALA A 29 -13.33 4.56 0.17
C ALA A 29 -12.83 3.12 -0.05
N ILE A 30 -11.80 2.72 0.71
CA ILE A 30 -11.27 1.36 0.73
C ILE A 30 -12.36 0.40 1.22
N GLY A 31 -12.96 0.64 2.38
CA GLY A 31 -14.02 -0.19 2.94
C GLY A 31 -15.24 -0.35 2.00
N ALA A 32 -15.59 0.70 1.26
CA ALA A 32 -16.66 0.66 0.28
C ALA A 32 -16.32 -0.15 -0.98
N ALA A 33 -15.06 -0.17 -1.39
CA ALA A 33 -14.59 -0.88 -2.58
C ALA A 33 -14.26 -2.36 -2.32
N LEU A 34 -13.98 -2.73 -1.06
CA LEU A 34 -13.74 -4.13 -0.68
C LEU A 34 -14.98 -5.01 -0.91
N ARG A 35 -14.72 -6.26 -1.31
CA ARG A 35 -15.70 -7.34 -1.31
C ARG A 35 -16.20 -7.60 0.11
N LEU A 36 -17.44 -8.08 0.21
CA LEU A 36 -18.12 -8.27 1.51
C LEU A 36 -17.37 -9.20 2.46
N ASP A 37 -16.72 -10.24 1.94
CA ASP A 37 -15.90 -11.21 2.67
C ASP A 37 -14.62 -10.61 3.27
N HIS A 38 -14.11 -9.51 2.71
CA HIS A 38 -12.92 -8.82 3.20
C HIS A 38 -13.21 -7.71 4.20
N ARG A 39 -14.42 -7.12 4.18
CA ARG A 39 -14.77 -5.96 5.03
C ARG A 39 -14.64 -6.25 6.53
N ALA A 40 -15.01 -7.46 6.96
CA ALA A 40 -14.91 -7.82 8.37
C ALA A 40 -13.45 -7.81 8.87
N ALA A 41 -12.53 -8.37 8.08
CA ALA A 41 -11.10 -8.36 8.38
C ALA A 41 -10.53 -6.93 8.38
N PHE A 42 -10.90 -6.12 7.39
CA PHE A 42 -10.51 -4.71 7.29
C PHE A 42 -10.85 -3.91 8.56
N TYR A 43 -12.12 -3.98 9.02
CA TYR A 43 -12.54 -3.24 10.21
C TYR A 43 -12.00 -3.84 11.52
N ALA A 44 -11.77 -5.15 11.57
CA ALA A 44 -11.13 -5.78 12.71
C ALA A 44 -9.69 -5.28 12.88
N GLU A 45 -8.89 -5.28 11.79
CA GLU A 45 -7.51 -4.78 11.83
C GLU A 45 -7.46 -3.29 12.16
N LEU A 46 -8.34 -2.47 11.56
CA LEU A 46 -8.45 -1.03 11.86
C LEU A 46 -8.64 -0.76 13.36
N GLY A 47 -9.45 -1.58 14.04
CA GLY A 47 -9.69 -1.47 15.48
C GLY A 47 -8.52 -1.84 16.38
N THR A 48 -7.46 -2.44 15.83
CA THR A 48 -6.26 -2.88 16.57
C THR A 48 -5.03 -1.98 16.39
N LEU A 49 -5.11 -0.99 15.51
CA LEU A 49 -3.97 -0.13 15.17
C LEU A 49 -3.61 0.79 16.34
N ALA A 50 -2.35 0.73 16.79
CA ALA A 50 -1.86 1.47 17.95
C ALA A 50 -0.95 2.66 17.59
N ASP A 51 -0.38 2.69 16.38
CA ASP A 51 0.55 3.72 15.95
C ASP A 51 0.36 4.15 14.48
N SER A 52 0.95 5.29 14.13
CA SER A 52 0.82 5.89 12.79
C SER A 52 1.55 5.14 11.70
N GLY A 53 2.64 4.43 12.01
CA GLY A 53 3.38 3.61 11.04
C GLY A 53 2.55 2.39 10.60
N SER A 54 1.91 1.74 11.56
CA SER A 54 0.97 0.65 11.36
C SER A 54 -0.25 1.10 10.56
N PHE A 55 -0.72 2.34 10.77
CA PHE A 55 -1.81 2.92 9.99
C PHE A 55 -1.47 3.14 8.51
N GLU A 56 -0.27 3.64 8.20
CA GLU A 56 0.17 3.80 6.81
C GLU A 56 0.32 2.45 6.08
N ALA A 57 0.89 1.45 6.76
CA ALA A 57 1.01 0.09 6.24
C ALA A 57 -0.37 -0.56 6.01
N PHE A 58 -1.28 -0.40 6.98
CA PHE A 58 -2.68 -0.82 6.87
C PHE A 58 -3.35 -0.21 5.63
N LEU A 59 -3.24 1.10 5.42
CA LEU A 59 -3.82 1.75 4.25
C LEU A 59 -3.22 1.24 2.94
N ASN A 60 -1.91 0.98 2.88
CA ASN A 60 -1.28 0.42 1.68
C ASN A 60 -1.81 -0.97 1.37
N HIS A 61 -1.80 -1.86 2.37
CA HIS A 61 -2.25 -3.24 2.21
C HIS A 61 -3.70 -3.32 1.72
N TRP A 62 -4.61 -2.63 2.40
CA TRP A 62 -6.03 -2.71 2.08
C TRP A 62 -6.42 -1.91 0.84
N TRP A 63 -5.67 -0.89 0.46
CA TRP A 63 -5.84 -0.23 -0.83
C TRP A 63 -5.48 -1.15 -1.99
N THR A 64 -4.39 -1.91 -1.89
CA THR A 64 -4.05 -2.97 -2.87
C THR A 64 -5.17 -4.02 -2.96
N GLN A 65 -5.68 -4.48 -1.82
CA GLN A 65 -6.78 -5.44 -1.80
C GLN A 65 -8.07 -4.88 -2.43
N ALA A 66 -8.41 -3.61 -2.19
CA ALA A 66 -9.58 -2.97 -2.77
C ALA A 66 -9.48 -2.81 -4.30
N LEU A 67 -8.27 -2.54 -4.82
CA LEU A 67 -8.00 -2.51 -6.26
C LEU A 67 -8.15 -3.92 -6.86
N ALA A 68 -7.56 -4.93 -6.22
CA ALA A 68 -7.66 -6.32 -6.65
C ALA A 68 -9.11 -6.83 -6.63
N ASP A 69 -9.90 -6.43 -5.64
CA ASP A 69 -11.32 -6.75 -5.50
C ASP A 69 -12.21 -6.08 -6.55
N SER A 70 -11.77 -4.94 -7.09
CA SER A 70 -12.48 -4.18 -8.12
C SER A 70 -12.17 -4.64 -9.56
N ALA A 71 -11.22 -5.57 -9.73
CA ALA A 71 -10.87 -6.12 -11.03
C ALA A 71 -11.97 -7.02 -11.59
N ALA A 72 -12.16 -6.99 -12.90
CA ALA A 72 -13.19 -7.79 -13.57
C ALA A 72 -12.80 -9.28 -13.67
N ASP A 73 -11.50 -9.54 -13.83
CA ASP A 73 -10.95 -10.89 -13.97
C ASP A 73 -9.54 -11.01 -13.34
N ALA A 74 -8.92 -12.18 -13.51
CA ALA A 74 -7.62 -12.48 -12.93
C ALA A 74 -6.47 -11.65 -13.53
N GLN A 75 -6.54 -11.30 -14.82
CA GLN A 75 -5.51 -10.51 -15.49
C GLN A 75 -5.58 -9.05 -15.05
N ASP A 76 -6.79 -8.50 -14.98
CA ASP A 76 -7.04 -7.17 -14.43
C ASP A 76 -6.60 -7.09 -12.96
N ARG A 77 -6.81 -8.18 -12.21
CA ARG A 77 -6.40 -8.27 -10.81
C ARG A 77 -4.87 -8.23 -10.66
N GLU A 78 -4.14 -8.96 -11.49
CA GLU A 78 -2.67 -8.93 -11.50
C GLU A 78 -2.16 -7.53 -11.86
N THR A 79 -2.72 -6.93 -12.90
CA THR A 79 -2.37 -5.54 -13.31
C THR A 79 -2.67 -4.53 -12.20
N ALA A 80 -3.77 -4.70 -11.47
CA ALA A 80 -4.13 -3.85 -10.33
C ALA A 80 -3.14 -3.99 -9.15
N ILE A 81 -2.64 -5.20 -8.91
CA ILE A 81 -1.63 -5.48 -7.88
C ILE A 81 -0.28 -4.86 -8.28
N ASP A 82 0.17 -5.07 -9.52
CA ASP A 82 1.42 -4.49 -10.02
C ASP A 82 1.40 -2.96 -9.94
N PHE A 83 0.29 -2.34 -10.33
CA PHE A 83 0.06 -0.91 -10.17
C PHE A 83 0.17 -0.47 -8.71
N ALA A 84 -0.47 -1.20 -7.80
CA ALA A 84 -0.46 -0.86 -6.39
C ALA A 84 0.94 -0.97 -5.78
N ASP A 85 1.68 -2.02 -6.12
CA ASP A 85 3.04 -2.27 -5.64
C ASP A 85 4.01 -1.19 -6.12
N VAL A 86 3.90 -0.75 -7.39
CA VAL A 86 4.69 0.36 -7.92
C VAL A 86 4.33 1.68 -7.20
N ALA A 87 3.04 1.98 -7.01
CA ALA A 87 2.59 3.19 -6.33
C ALA A 87 3.09 3.25 -4.88
N VAL A 88 2.97 2.16 -4.13
CA VAL A 88 3.44 2.06 -2.73
C VAL A 88 4.96 2.18 -2.67
N SER A 89 5.70 1.56 -3.59
CA SER A 89 7.16 1.64 -3.65
C SER A 89 7.65 3.07 -3.94
N LEU A 90 7.03 3.75 -4.90
CA LEU A 90 7.33 5.15 -5.22
C LEU A 90 7.01 6.08 -4.04
N TYR A 91 5.88 5.85 -3.37
CA TYR A 91 5.49 6.62 -2.19
C TYR A 91 6.46 6.42 -1.03
N ALA A 92 6.84 5.17 -0.72
CA ALA A 92 7.80 4.87 0.34
C ALA A 92 9.16 5.52 0.10
N ARG A 93 9.61 5.55 -1.16
CA ARG A 93 10.82 6.27 -1.57
C ARG A 93 10.71 7.78 -1.37
N ALA A 94 9.57 8.38 -1.73
CA ALA A 94 9.34 9.82 -1.63
C ALA A 94 9.13 10.29 -0.18
N ALA A 95 8.44 9.51 0.64
CA ALA A 95 8.20 9.78 2.06
C ALA A 95 9.47 9.64 2.92
N GLY A 96 10.59 9.24 2.32
CA GLY A 96 11.84 9.02 3.03
C GLY A 96 11.71 7.86 4.02
N GLY A 97 11.19 6.72 3.53
CA GLY A 97 11.00 5.48 4.28
C GLY A 97 12.17 5.16 5.21
N PRO A 98 11.96 4.36 6.27
CA PRO A 98 12.86 4.27 7.41
C PRO A 98 14.31 4.26 6.96
N LYS A 99 15.01 5.38 7.19
CA LYS A 99 16.42 5.49 6.90
C LYS A 99 17.11 4.55 7.87
N SER A 100 17.25 3.28 7.46
CA SER A 100 18.14 2.36 8.16
C SER A 100 19.48 3.06 8.20
N THR A 101 19.94 3.37 9.40
CA THR A 101 21.27 3.95 9.56
C THR A 101 22.29 2.94 9.01
N GLN A 102 23.46 3.40 8.57
CA GLN A 102 24.51 2.48 8.10
C GLN A 102 24.76 1.34 9.10
N GLY A 103 24.68 1.63 10.41
CA GLY A 103 24.79 0.62 11.46
C GLY A 103 23.67 -0.42 11.50
N GLN A 104 22.43 -0.07 11.12
CA GLN A 104 21.34 -1.05 11.00
C GLN A 104 21.47 -1.91 9.74
N ILE A 105 21.96 -1.34 8.64
CA ILE A 105 22.25 -2.08 7.41
C ILE A 105 23.37 -3.09 7.68
N ASP A 106 24.46 -2.64 8.33
CA ASP A 106 25.58 -3.50 8.67
C ASP A 106 25.16 -4.61 9.66
N ALA A 107 24.28 -4.32 10.62
CA ALA A 107 23.76 -5.33 11.56
C ALA A 107 22.93 -6.43 10.87
N ILE A 108 22.11 -6.06 9.87
CA ILE A 108 21.34 -7.02 9.07
C ILE A 108 22.28 -7.87 8.19
N VAL A 109 23.27 -7.24 7.54
CA VAL A 109 24.24 -7.93 6.68
C VAL A 109 25.15 -8.87 7.49
N MET A 110 25.51 -8.48 8.71
CA MET A 110 26.36 -9.28 9.60
C MET A 110 25.59 -10.29 10.45
N GLY A 111 24.26 -10.37 10.33
CA GLY A 111 23.42 -11.32 11.07
C GLY A 111 23.41 -11.11 12.59
N THR A 112 23.84 -9.94 13.06
CA THR A 112 23.88 -9.59 14.47
C THR A 112 22.59 -8.88 14.85
N ALA A 113 21.73 -9.55 15.63
CA ALA A 113 20.56 -8.92 16.21
C ALA A 113 21.00 -7.73 17.08
N VAL A 114 20.46 -6.54 16.78
CA VAL A 114 20.64 -5.36 17.64
C VAL A 114 19.91 -5.66 18.95
N SER A 115 20.67 -5.79 20.05
CA SER A 115 20.14 -5.95 21.41
C SER A 115 19.68 -4.63 22.00
#